data_AF-A0A2E7ZWC5-F1
#
_entry.id   AF-A0A2E7ZWC5-F1
#
_cell.length_a   1.000
_cell.length_b   1.000
_cell.length_c   1.000
_cell.angle_alpha   90.00
_cell.angle_beta   90.00
_cell.angle_gamma   90.00
#
_symmetry.space_group_name_H-M   'P 1'
#
loop_
_entity.id
_entity.type
_entity.pdbx_description
1 polymer ?
#
loop_
_entity_poly.entity_id
_entity_poly.type
_entity_poly.pdbx_seq_one_letter_code
_entity_poly.pdbx_strand_id
1 'polypeptide(L)'
;HITAGALMMTAKISKQSLPVLLCSCFWLSACGAENGQPASVDSLFTGGDAATHVVGSDADSGPPSKPGAAKVYLHDPTTDNNQTSEVILTPPTTDDGTLIGPYASVNNCLNETGGLSMESLGFTFGALCKETPTVKPGPDGSYLHVLPPEDTSDPNDGFAEVMMYHHIHAIHDYFKGTHGLTDLDYPLPALVNLNLWFDPEVAAKQGLEGGWVGYPNAAFMPPKGFTNFQLPEREEGYIIFGQYKDLDLSYDATVIYHEYTHAMVGTTRLSGLFADKHGLNNEPGAMNEAFADYFAATMLNHPVIGTYGIAFAGDHLVRDLAVTRRCPEDLTTEIHADGRIFASALWAIRQQVGAGFADSVFLRALQGFTNSTGFEAAALAIVAEAELEDFDRSEQMLLIFKKQGIVGCLRATELQTWQAQNDKDKARFTIEGSKRVGGTFSYGVPAYKQWKLGVPFGTTAVTIRWRAESKGSLNNPNLRLYIAHDEPVLIATTVGGGISAAGFATPEPDPTQKGWQSITLSGACLPKVGTAWMLLTNFGVEPAQIDEIEVKTHQVVPAKDVNLALCKP
;
A
#
# COMPACT_ATOMS: atom_id res chain seq x y z
N HIS A 1 -44.40 -10.85 -3.38
CA HIS A 1 -44.08 -11.79 -4.48
C HIS A 1 -43.54 -11.02 -5.67
N ILE A 2 -42.23 -10.76 -5.71
CA ILE A 2 -41.49 -10.41 -6.92
C ILE A 2 -40.16 -11.14 -6.79
N THR A 3 -39.95 -12.08 -7.70
CA THR A 3 -38.79 -12.97 -7.83
C THR A 3 -37.62 -12.23 -8.48
N ALA A 4 -36.51 -12.06 -7.76
CA ALA A 4 -35.23 -11.66 -8.35
C ALA A 4 -34.51 -12.93 -8.84
N GLY A 5 -34.31 -13.03 -10.16
CA GLY A 5 -33.60 -14.13 -10.79
C GLY A 5 -32.08 -14.01 -10.56
N ALA A 6 -31.50 -15.08 -10.02
CA ALA A 6 -30.06 -15.27 -9.94
C ALA A 6 -29.48 -15.49 -11.34
N LEU A 7 -28.54 -14.65 -11.75
CA LEU A 7 -27.76 -14.85 -12.97
C LEU A 7 -26.54 -15.71 -12.63
N MET A 8 -26.58 -16.98 -13.01
CA MET A 8 -25.45 -17.92 -12.94
C MET A 8 -24.31 -17.46 -13.85
N MET A 9 -23.10 -17.30 -13.30
CA MET A 9 -21.86 -17.25 -14.08
C MET A 9 -21.08 -18.55 -13.85
N THR A 10 -21.03 -19.40 -14.87
CA THR A 10 -20.08 -20.52 -14.97
C THR A 10 -18.84 -20.04 -15.73
N ALA A 11 -17.83 -19.57 -15.00
CA ALA A 11 -16.48 -19.42 -15.52
C ALA A 11 -15.58 -20.42 -14.78
N LYS A 12 -14.96 -21.35 -15.51
CA LYS A 12 -13.89 -22.21 -14.97
C LYS A 12 -12.67 -21.33 -14.69
N ILE A 13 -12.60 -20.80 -13.47
CA ILE A 13 -11.41 -20.13 -12.94
C ILE A 13 -10.52 -21.22 -12.33
N SER A 14 -9.22 -21.18 -12.63
CA SER A 14 -8.27 -22.15 -12.10
C SER A 14 -8.22 -22.05 -10.57
N LYS A 15 -8.06 -23.20 -9.89
CA LYS A 15 -8.06 -23.33 -8.42
C LYS A 15 -6.99 -22.50 -7.69
N GLN A 16 -6.08 -21.84 -8.40
CA GLN A 16 -4.94 -21.12 -7.80
C GLN A 16 -5.16 -19.61 -7.62
N SER A 17 -6.27 -19.03 -8.08
CA SER A 17 -6.43 -17.55 -8.18
C SER A 17 -7.52 -16.95 -7.27
N LEU A 18 -8.22 -17.77 -6.49
CA LEU A 18 -9.49 -17.38 -5.84
C LEU A 18 -9.36 -16.60 -4.50
N PRO A 19 -8.37 -16.86 -3.62
CA PRO A 19 -8.19 -16.07 -2.39
C PRO A 19 -7.83 -14.61 -2.69
N VAL A 20 -7.13 -14.37 -3.81
CA VAL A 20 -6.76 -13.03 -4.30
C VAL A 20 -8.01 -12.25 -4.77
N LEU A 21 -9.06 -12.93 -5.23
CA LEU A 21 -10.27 -12.28 -5.75
C LEU A 21 -11.19 -11.76 -4.65
N LEU A 22 -11.37 -12.51 -3.55
CA LEU A 22 -12.14 -12.04 -2.37
C LEU A 22 -11.43 -10.91 -1.64
N CYS A 23 -10.11 -10.99 -1.53
CA CYS A 23 -9.30 -9.89 -1.00
C CYS A 23 -9.38 -8.67 -1.94
N SER A 24 -9.36 -8.84 -3.26
CA SER A 24 -9.45 -7.70 -4.19
C SER A 24 -10.73 -6.85 -4.08
N CYS A 25 -11.80 -7.35 -3.44
CA CYS A 25 -12.99 -6.56 -3.11
C CYS A 25 -12.78 -5.56 -1.95
N PHE A 26 -11.78 -5.77 -1.09
CA PHE A 26 -11.55 -5.00 0.14
C PHE A 26 -10.28 -4.12 0.14
N TRP A 27 -9.43 -4.25 -0.88
CA TRP A 27 -8.05 -3.74 -0.87
C TRP A 27 -7.85 -2.23 -1.06
N LEU A 28 -8.87 -1.39 -1.12
CA LEU A 28 -8.70 0.03 -1.52
C LEU A 28 -9.45 1.07 -0.67
N SER A 29 -10.01 0.68 0.47
CA SER A 29 -10.89 1.57 1.27
C SER A 29 -10.40 1.88 2.69
N ALA A 30 -9.17 1.53 3.07
CA ALA A 30 -8.69 1.74 4.45
C ALA A 30 -8.16 3.16 4.75
N CYS A 31 -8.26 4.12 3.82
CA CYS A 31 -7.80 5.49 4.04
C CYS A 31 -8.97 6.47 3.94
N GLY A 32 -9.70 6.67 5.05
CA GLY A 32 -10.75 7.67 5.19
C GLY A 32 -10.42 8.63 6.33
N ALA A 33 -10.25 9.92 6.01
CA ALA A 33 -9.89 10.99 6.93
C ALA A 33 -11.13 11.77 7.39
N GLU A 34 -11.23 12.18 8.68
CA GLU A 34 -12.02 13.36 9.10
C GLU A 34 -11.51 13.99 10.43
N ASN A 35 -11.92 15.26 10.64
CA ASN A 35 -11.28 16.34 11.41
C ASN A 35 -11.56 16.38 12.92
N GLY A 36 -10.57 16.81 13.72
CA GLY A 36 -10.76 17.25 15.12
C GLY A 36 -9.61 18.15 15.62
N GLN A 37 -9.95 19.29 16.25
CA GLN A 37 -9.01 20.32 16.75
C GLN A 37 -8.46 19.99 18.17
N PRO A 38 -7.28 20.53 18.57
CA PRO A 38 -6.57 20.11 19.77
C PRO A 38 -6.98 20.88 21.04
N ALA A 39 -6.87 20.23 22.19
CA ALA A 39 -6.97 20.85 23.52
C ALA A 39 -5.58 20.95 24.18
N SER A 40 -5.34 22.08 24.83
CA SER A 40 -4.08 22.53 25.42
C SER A 40 -3.69 21.82 26.72
N VAL A 41 -2.38 21.65 26.90
CA VAL A 41 -1.72 21.10 28.10
C VAL A 41 -1.18 22.24 28.96
N ASP A 42 -1.28 22.10 30.28
CA ASP A 42 -0.56 22.94 31.25
C ASP A 42 0.39 22.09 32.11
N SER A 43 1.55 22.71 32.37
CA SER A 43 2.81 22.23 32.94
C SER A 43 2.77 21.63 34.36
N LEU A 44 3.82 20.87 34.73
CA LEU A 44 4.79 21.31 35.77
C LEU A 44 5.96 20.31 35.99
N PHE A 45 7.16 20.90 36.10
CA PHE A 45 8.46 20.30 36.38
C PHE A 45 8.68 19.98 37.88
N THR A 46 9.50 18.95 38.16
CA THR A 46 10.64 18.85 39.12
C THR A 46 11.08 17.37 39.13
N GLY A 47 12.32 16.90 38.98
CA GLY A 47 13.65 17.39 39.37
C GLY A 47 14.22 16.42 40.42
N GLY A 48 15.37 15.76 40.15
CA GLY A 48 16.18 15.12 41.22
C GLY A 48 16.86 13.78 40.93
N ASP A 49 18.06 13.86 40.37
CA ASP A 49 19.33 13.13 40.60
C ASP A 49 19.44 11.69 41.14
N ALA A 50 20.45 11.04 40.55
CA ALA A 50 21.02 9.72 40.79
C ALA A 50 21.80 9.58 42.12
N ALA A 51 21.94 8.32 42.61
CA ALA A 51 23.24 7.63 42.72
C ALA A 51 23.19 6.28 43.49
N THR A 52 23.74 5.26 42.83
CA THR A 52 24.67 4.20 43.30
C THR A 52 24.32 3.19 44.41
N HIS A 53 24.25 1.94 43.95
CA HIS A 53 24.98 0.72 44.38
C HIS A 53 25.24 0.41 45.87
N VAL A 54 24.71 -0.74 46.29
CA VAL A 54 25.32 -1.64 47.28
C VAL A 54 25.31 -3.06 46.72
N VAL A 55 26.46 -3.72 46.72
CA VAL A 55 26.67 -5.12 46.33
C VAL A 55 26.52 -6.00 47.58
N GLY A 56 25.66 -7.01 47.50
CA GLY A 56 25.57 -8.11 48.46
C GLY A 56 25.71 -9.44 47.71
N SER A 57 26.67 -10.26 48.14
CA SER A 57 26.92 -11.62 47.66
C SER A 57 26.00 -12.61 48.35
N ASP A 58 25.35 -13.49 47.59
CA ASP A 58 24.92 -14.80 48.09
C ASP A 58 24.94 -15.84 46.97
N ALA A 59 25.18 -17.08 47.38
CA ALA A 59 25.54 -18.22 46.55
C ALA A 59 24.33 -18.99 46.00
N ASP A 60 24.59 -19.63 44.85
CA ASP A 60 23.87 -20.77 44.25
C ASP A 60 22.39 -20.56 43.89
N SER A 61 22.16 -20.08 42.67
CA SER A 61 20.92 -20.27 41.93
C SER A 61 21.29 -20.86 40.57
N GLY A 62 20.40 -21.65 39.96
CA GLY A 62 20.55 -22.14 38.58
C GLY A 62 20.83 -21.01 37.56
N PRO A 63 20.92 -21.32 36.25
CA PRO A 63 21.20 -20.30 35.24
C PRO A 63 20.32 -19.08 35.51
N PRO A 64 20.91 -17.87 35.61
CA PRO A 64 20.21 -16.70 36.11
C PRO A 64 18.91 -16.55 35.32
N SER A 65 17.78 -16.52 36.03
CA SER A 65 16.52 -16.21 35.38
C SER A 65 16.70 -14.87 34.67
N LYS A 66 16.30 -14.81 33.40
CA LYS A 66 16.20 -13.57 32.65
C LYS A 66 14.72 -13.26 32.50
N PRO A 67 14.06 -12.66 33.49
CA PRO A 67 12.67 -12.22 33.35
C PRO A 67 12.50 -11.43 32.06
N GLY A 68 11.43 -11.73 31.32
CA GLY A 68 11.16 -11.11 30.02
C GLY A 68 12.01 -11.59 28.85
N ALA A 69 12.96 -12.53 29.05
CA ALA A 69 13.71 -13.08 27.92
C ALA A 69 12.80 -13.85 26.97
N ALA A 70 12.94 -13.62 25.67
CA ALA A 70 12.15 -14.25 24.61
C ALA A 70 13.01 -14.57 23.39
N LYS A 71 12.49 -15.44 22.51
CA LYS A 71 13.07 -15.66 21.18
C LYS A 71 12.30 -14.87 20.14
N VAL A 72 12.99 -14.27 19.19
CA VAL A 72 12.42 -13.57 18.02
C VAL A 72 13.30 -13.79 16.80
N TYR A 73 12.76 -13.64 15.59
CA TYR A 73 13.57 -13.28 14.44
C TYR A 73 13.92 -11.79 14.55
N LEU A 74 15.16 -11.39 14.26
CA LEU A 74 15.53 -9.97 14.28
C LEU A 74 15.08 -9.25 13.01
N HIS A 75 15.07 -9.98 11.89
CA HIS A 75 14.59 -9.48 10.59
C HIS A 75 13.40 -10.33 10.14
N ASP A 76 13.66 -11.58 9.78
CA ASP A 76 12.68 -12.52 9.27
C ASP A 76 13.33 -13.92 9.14
N PRO A 77 12.56 -15.01 8.99
CA PRO A 77 13.10 -16.35 8.84
C PRO A 77 14.07 -16.53 7.66
N THR A 78 13.90 -15.81 6.56
CA THR A 78 14.77 -15.92 5.38
C THR A 78 16.12 -15.25 5.63
N THR A 79 16.11 -14.01 6.11
CA THR A 79 17.31 -13.21 6.37
C THR A 79 18.11 -13.76 7.55
N ASP A 80 17.43 -14.26 8.59
CA ASP A 80 18.07 -14.80 9.79
C ASP A 80 18.46 -16.29 9.65
N ASN A 81 18.35 -16.88 8.45
CA ASN A 81 18.62 -18.31 8.19
C ASN A 81 17.84 -19.24 9.14
N ASN A 82 16.59 -18.88 9.43
CA ASN A 82 15.68 -19.57 10.35
C ASN A 82 16.24 -19.71 11.77
N GLN A 83 17.13 -18.79 12.19
CA GLN A 83 17.67 -18.73 13.54
C GLN A 83 17.01 -17.60 14.33
N THR A 84 16.54 -17.91 15.53
CA THR A 84 16.01 -16.89 16.45
C THR A 84 17.11 -16.34 17.35
N SER A 85 16.97 -15.07 17.71
CA SER A 85 17.80 -14.36 18.67
C SER A 85 17.08 -14.21 20.01
N GLU A 86 17.86 -14.13 21.09
CA GLU A 86 17.32 -13.83 22.41
C GLU A 86 17.24 -12.31 22.64
N VAL A 87 16.07 -11.84 23.05
CA VAL A 87 15.81 -10.44 23.39
C VAL A 87 15.21 -10.35 24.79
N ILE A 88 15.22 -9.15 25.38
CA ILE A 88 14.44 -8.85 26.59
C ILE A 88 13.21 -8.06 26.14
N LEU A 89 12.02 -8.58 26.39
CA LEU A 89 10.78 -7.89 26.11
C LEU A 89 10.61 -6.69 27.04
N THR A 90 10.00 -5.62 26.53
CA THR A 90 9.47 -4.55 27.37
C THR A 90 8.53 -5.17 28.42
N PRO A 91 8.62 -4.81 29.71
CA PRO A 91 7.78 -5.43 30.72
C PRO A 91 6.29 -5.21 30.42
N PRO A 92 5.47 -6.28 30.40
CA PRO A 92 4.03 -6.14 30.33
C PRO A 92 3.45 -5.33 31.49
N THR A 93 2.34 -4.67 31.23
CA THR A 93 1.59 -3.90 32.22
C THR A 93 0.56 -4.74 32.98
N THR A 94 0.31 -5.99 32.54
CA THR A 94 -0.60 -6.90 33.24
C THR A 94 0.14 -7.75 34.29
N ASP A 95 -0.52 -7.97 35.43
CA ASP A 95 0.03 -8.76 36.54
C ASP A 95 0.32 -10.22 36.16
N ASP A 96 -0.41 -10.75 35.18
CA ASP A 96 -0.27 -12.14 34.73
C ASP A 96 0.76 -12.33 33.60
N GLY A 97 1.44 -11.25 33.19
CA GLY A 97 2.47 -11.27 32.16
C GLY A 97 1.96 -11.56 30.74
N THR A 98 0.67 -11.39 30.49
CA THR A 98 0.13 -11.39 29.13
C THR A 98 0.80 -10.28 28.31
N LEU A 99 0.99 -10.46 26.99
CA LEU A 99 1.70 -9.52 26.10
C LEU A 99 0.90 -8.23 25.79
N ILE A 100 0.56 -7.51 26.85
CA ILE A 100 -0.04 -6.18 26.87
C ILE A 100 0.93 -5.28 27.63
N GLY A 101 1.42 -4.25 26.97
CA GLY A 101 2.49 -3.37 27.43
C GLY A 101 2.09 -1.90 27.43
N PRO A 102 3.06 -1.00 27.61
CA PRO A 102 2.81 0.44 27.49
C PRO A 102 2.47 0.88 26.06
N TYR A 103 3.02 0.21 25.04
CA TYR A 103 2.92 0.66 23.63
C TYR A 103 2.35 -0.39 22.66
N ALA A 104 2.12 -1.61 23.12
CA ALA A 104 1.47 -2.65 22.31
C ALA A 104 0.45 -3.43 23.16
N SER A 105 -0.70 -3.76 22.58
CA SER A 105 -1.66 -4.72 23.12
C SER A 105 -1.89 -5.81 22.08
N VAL A 106 -1.24 -6.96 22.25
CA VAL A 106 -1.23 -8.02 21.23
C VAL A 106 -2.23 -9.11 21.58
N ASN A 107 -3.11 -9.42 20.63
CA ASN A 107 -4.05 -10.54 20.70
C ASN A 107 -3.73 -11.57 19.61
N ASN A 108 -3.95 -12.84 19.93
CA ASN A 108 -4.05 -13.91 18.95
C ASN A 108 -5.46 -13.98 18.37
N CYS A 109 -5.59 -14.66 17.24
CA CYS A 109 -6.81 -14.81 16.48
C CYS A 109 -7.18 -16.29 16.38
N LEU A 110 -7.83 -16.79 17.43
CA LEU A 110 -8.07 -18.23 17.59
C LEU A 110 -9.22 -18.69 16.70
N ASN A 111 -9.01 -19.80 15.98
CA ASN A 111 -10.00 -20.45 15.10
C ASN A 111 -11.12 -21.18 15.87
N GLU A 112 -11.77 -20.46 16.78
CA GLU A 112 -12.79 -20.94 17.69
C GLU A 112 -14.06 -20.08 17.60
N THR A 113 -15.18 -20.60 18.11
CA THR A 113 -16.42 -19.82 18.23
C THR A 113 -16.26 -18.68 19.25
N GLY A 114 -16.90 -17.54 19.01
CA GLY A 114 -16.96 -16.42 19.96
C GLY A 114 -16.37 -15.11 19.43
N GLY A 115 -15.83 -15.10 18.21
CA GLY A 115 -15.47 -13.87 17.50
C GLY A 115 -16.66 -13.13 16.93
N LEU A 116 -16.40 -11.96 16.34
CA LEU A 116 -17.43 -11.05 15.84
C LEU A 116 -18.07 -11.57 14.55
N SER A 117 -19.40 -11.59 14.50
CA SER A 117 -20.15 -11.98 13.31
C SER A 117 -20.02 -10.95 12.17
N MET A 118 -19.79 -11.43 10.96
CA MET A 118 -19.88 -10.65 9.73
C MET A 118 -21.31 -10.78 9.17
N GLU A 119 -22.03 -9.67 9.10
CA GLU A 119 -23.46 -9.66 8.75
C GLU A 119 -23.75 -8.83 7.51
N SER A 120 -24.70 -9.31 6.69
CA SER A 120 -25.23 -8.56 5.56
C SER A 120 -26.73 -8.81 5.41
N LEU A 121 -27.52 -7.73 5.32
CA LEU A 121 -28.99 -7.78 5.23
C LEU A 121 -29.67 -8.64 6.32
N GLY A 122 -29.08 -8.68 7.52
CA GLY A 122 -29.56 -9.49 8.65
C GLY A 122 -29.20 -10.98 8.60
N PHE A 123 -28.30 -11.38 7.72
CA PHE A 123 -27.76 -12.74 7.64
C PHE A 123 -26.28 -12.74 7.98
N THR A 124 -25.87 -13.60 8.92
CA THR A 124 -24.46 -13.90 9.18
C THR A 124 -23.93 -14.78 8.05
N PHE A 125 -22.85 -14.35 7.42
CA PHE A 125 -22.18 -15.11 6.34
C PHE A 125 -20.75 -15.52 6.70
N GLY A 126 -20.24 -14.99 7.81
CA GLY A 126 -18.91 -15.29 8.32
C GLY A 126 -18.71 -14.76 9.73
N ALA A 127 -17.51 -14.95 10.25
CA ALA A 127 -17.10 -14.41 11.53
C ALA A 127 -15.59 -14.11 11.53
N LEU A 128 -15.20 -13.09 12.27
CA LEU A 128 -13.83 -12.95 12.74
C LEU A 128 -13.52 -14.07 13.74
N CYS A 129 -12.27 -14.50 13.78
CA CYS A 129 -11.75 -15.33 14.87
C CYS A 129 -12.00 -14.74 16.26
N LYS A 130 -11.79 -15.56 17.28
CA LYS A 130 -11.83 -15.11 18.66
C LYS A 130 -10.50 -14.41 19.01
N GLU A 131 -10.56 -13.10 19.19
CA GLU A 131 -9.44 -12.29 19.66
C GLU A 131 -9.14 -12.64 21.12
N THR A 132 -7.97 -13.19 21.42
CA THR A 132 -7.58 -13.58 22.78
C THR A 132 -6.06 -13.56 22.90
N PRO A 133 -5.49 -12.91 23.92
CA PRO A 133 -4.06 -13.03 24.16
C PRO A 133 -3.77 -14.37 24.83
N THR A 134 -2.77 -15.10 24.35
CA THR A 134 -2.52 -16.48 24.80
C THR A 134 -1.19 -16.69 25.49
N VAL A 135 -0.20 -15.84 25.19
CA VAL A 135 1.15 -15.99 25.71
C VAL A 135 1.27 -15.46 27.14
N LYS A 136 1.88 -16.28 28.01
CA LYS A 136 2.22 -15.95 29.40
C LYS A 136 3.67 -16.35 29.68
N PRO A 137 4.35 -15.73 30.64
CA PRO A 137 5.70 -16.13 31.00
C PRO A 137 5.70 -17.51 31.67
N GLY A 138 6.81 -18.22 31.51
CA GLY A 138 7.08 -19.47 32.23
C GLY A 138 7.38 -19.22 33.71
N PRO A 139 7.61 -20.30 34.49
CA PRO A 139 7.86 -20.20 35.94
C PRO A 139 9.08 -19.33 36.33
N ASP A 140 10.03 -19.14 35.42
CA ASP A 140 11.22 -18.30 35.60
C ASP A 140 11.03 -16.84 35.17
N GLY A 141 9.81 -16.47 34.76
CA GLY A 141 9.46 -15.15 34.25
C GLY A 141 9.86 -14.91 32.79
N SER A 142 10.40 -15.91 32.09
CA SER A 142 10.80 -15.79 30.68
C SER A 142 9.72 -16.30 29.71
N TYR A 143 9.78 -15.85 28.47
CA TYR A 143 8.98 -16.34 27.34
C TYR A 143 9.80 -17.27 26.43
N LEU A 144 10.96 -17.77 26.89
CA LEU A 144 11.86 -18.61 26.09
C LEU A 144 11.27 -19.96 25.67
N HIS A 145 10.17 -20.38 26.30
CA HIS A 145 9.41 -21.58 25.93
C HIS A 145 8.51 -21.36 24.69
N VAL A 146 8.25 -20.10 24.31
CA VAL A 146 7.51 -19.75 23.10
C VAL A 146 8.48 -19.74 21.93
N LEU A 147 8.33 -20.70 21.04
CA LEU A 147 9.20 -20.93 19.89
C LEU A 147 8.37 -20.96 18.60
N PRO A 148 8.97 -20.70 17.43
CA PRO A 148 8.28 -20.90 16.16
C PRO A 148 7.68 -22.32 16.11
N PRO A 149 6.41 -22.48 15.70
CA PRO A 149 5.75 -23.77 15.58
C PRO A 149 6.33 -24.58 14.42
N GLU A 150 6.11 -25.90 14.43
CA GLU A 150 6.45 -26.74 13.28
C GLU A 150 5.59 -26.41 12.05
N ASP A 151 4.32 -26.07 12.29
CA ASP A 151 3.37 -25.59 11.29
C ASP A 151 3.21 -24.08 11.46
N THR A 152 3.80 -23.31 10.56
CA THR A 152 3.73 -21.84 10.52
C THR A 152 2.34 -21.29 10.17
N SER A 153 1.38 -22.17 9.88
CA SER A 153 -0.03 -21.82 9.70
C SER A 153 -0.90 -22.14 10.91
N ASP A 154 -0.30 -22.55 12.04
CA ASP A 154 -1.04 -22.82 13.27
C ASP A 154 -1.76 -21.54 13.75
N PRO A 155 -3.10 -21.53 13.79
CA PRO A 155 -3.85 -20.35 14.24
C PRO A 155 -3.68 -20.07 15.73
N ASN A 156 -3.12 -21.00 16.51
CA ASN A 156 -2.82 -20.84 17.93
C ASN A 156 -1.33 -20.53 18.17
N ASP A 157 -0.61 -20.11 17.13
CA ASP A 157 0.79 -19.76 17.26
C ASP A 157 1.00 -18.57 18.22
N GLY A 158 1.56 -18.85 19.40
CA GLY A 158 1.95 -17.82 20.36
C GLY A 158 3.25 -17.09 19.97
N PHE A 159 4.07 -17.63 19.07
CA PHE A 159 5.31 -16.99 18.65
C PHE A 159 5.04 -15.70 17.86
N ALA A 160 3.97 -15.67 17.05
CA ALA A 160 3.49 -14.45 16.40
C ALA A 160 3.20 -13.32 17.41
N GLU A 161 2.61 -13.62 18.58
CA GLU A 161 2.36 -12.61 19.61
C GLU A 161 3.68 -12.03 20.16
N VAL A 162 4.69 -12.88 20.39
CA VAL A 162 6.02 -12.46 20.86
C VAL A 162 6.73 -11.58 19.84
N MET A 163 6.72 -11.98 18.56
CA MET A 163 7.28 -11.20 17.46
C MET A 163 6.64 -9.80 17.41
N MET A 164 5.32 -9.75 17.34
CA MET A 164 4.56 -8.50 17.26
C MET A 164 4.84 -7.60 18.46
N TYR A 165 4.80 -8.15 19.67
CA TYR A 165 5.02 -7.39 20.90
C TYR A 165 6.41 -6.77 20.96
N HIS A 166 7.45 -7.55 20.66
CA HIS A 166 8.83 -7.06 20.65
C HIS A 166 9.03 -5.96 19.61
N HIS A 167 8.62 -6.21 18.38
CA HIS A 167 8.90 -5.31 17.27
C HIS A 167 8.09 -4.01 17.35
N ILE A 168 6.81 -4.02 17.78
CA ILE A 168 6.06 -2.78 18.01
C ILE A 168 6.77 -1.88 19.04
N HIS A 169 7.24 -2.44 20.16
CA HIS A 169 7.98 -1.65 21.15
C HIS A 169 9.31 -1.12 20.58
N ALA A 170 10.05 -1.93 19.84
CA ALA A 170 11.33 -1.53 19.25
C ALA A 170 11.18 -0.33 18.31
N ILE A 171 10.19 -0.35 17.40
CA ILE A 171 9.96 0.76 16.47
C ILE A 171 9.31 1.97 17.15
N HIS A 172 8.45 1.75 18.15
CA HIS A 172 7.92 2.82 18.99
C HIS A 172 9.05 3.60 19.68
N ASP A 173 9.96 2.88 20.35
CA ASP A 173 11.11 3.48 21.04
C ASP A 173 12.04 4.21 20.08
N TYR A 174 12.16 3.75 18.83
CA TYR A 174 12.90 4.48 17.80
C TYR A 174 12.25 5.84 17.48
N PHE A 175 10.96 5.88 17.19
CA PHE A 175 10.26 7.14 16.88
C PHE A 175 10.20 8.08 18.09
N LYS A 176 9.91 7.54 19.28
CA LYS A 176 9.83 8.31 20.52
C LYS A 176 11.21 8.77 21.00
N GLY A 177 12.13 7.85 21.19
CA GLY A 177 13.43 8.09 21.82
C GLY A 177 14.37 8.90 20.93
N THR A 178 14.36 8.65 19.62
CA THR A 178 15.26 9.33 18.68
C THR A 178 14.68 10.65 18.17
N HIS A 179 13.35 10.70 17.97
CA HIS A 179 12.71 11.79 17.23
C HIS A 179 11.62 12.53 18.02
N GLY A 180 11.33 12.11 19.26
CA GLY A 180 10.39 12.80 20.15
C GLY A 180 8.91 12.67 19.74
N LEU A 181 8.58 11.71 18.88
CA LEU A 181 7.20 11.48 18.43
C LEU A 181 6.45 10.63 19.45
N THR A 182 5.46 11.23 20.12
CA THR A 182 4.68 10.60 21.19
C THR A 182 3.21 10.40 20.84
N ASP A 183 2.83 10.58 19.57
CA ASP A 183 1.43 10.45 19.11
C ASP A 183 0.87 9.05 19.33
N LEU A 184 1.75 8.04 19.42
CA LEU A 184 1.43 6.64 19.68
C LEU A 184 1.85 6.19 21.10
N ASP A 185 1.94 7.09 22.09
CA ASP A 185 2.23 6.77 23.50
C ASP A 185 1.03 6.10 24.21
N TYR A 186 0.52 5.02 23.62
CA TYR A 186 -0.58 4.21 24.14
C TYR A 186 -0.41 2.76 23.62
N PRO A 187 -1.05 1.76 24.26
CA PRO A 187 -0.94 0.38 23.82
C PRO A 187 -1.66 0.18 22.49
N LEU A 188 -0.94 0.31 21.37
CA LEU A 188 -1.48 0.12 20.03
C LEU A 188 -2.00 -1.32 19.89
N PRO A 189 -3.30 -1.52 19.58
CA PRO A 189 -3.85 -2.85 19.38
C PRO A 189 -3.20 -3.56 18.19
N ALA A 190 -2.81 -4.81 18.38
CA ALA A 190 -2.34 -5.68 17.32
C ALA A 190 -3.04 -7.03 17.34
N LEU A 191 -3.40 -7.55 16.17
CA LEU A 191 -4.04 -8.85 16.00
C LEU A 191 -3.20 -9.72 15.06
N VAL A 192 -2.60 -10.76 15.60
CA VAL A 192 -1.80 -11.74 14.83
C VAL A 192 -2.65 -12.95 14.45
N ASN A 193 -2.15 -13.79 13.54
CA ASN A 193 -2.79 -15.01 13.06
C ASN A 193 -4.20 -14.78 12.49
N LEU A 194 -4.44 -13.61 11.89
CA LEU A 194 -5.75 -13.21 11.41
C LEU A 194 -6.37 -14.26 10.46
N ASN A 195 -7.50 -14.81 10.90
CA ASN A 195 -8.31 -15.79 10.21
C ASN A 195 -9.77 -15.34 10.20
N LEU A 196 -10.45 -15.59 9.08
CA LEU A 196 -11.87 -15.34 8.89
C LEU A 196 -12.58 -16.66 8.65
N TRP A 197 -13.71 -16.88 9.32
CA TRP A 197 -14.58 -18.01 9.06
C TRP A 197 -15.66 -17.61 8.06
N PHE A 198 -15.93 -18.46 7.08
CA PHE A 198 -17.04 -18.31 6.14
C PHE A 198 -18.01 -19.49 6.23
N ASP A 199 -19.31 -19.19 6.20
CA ASP A 199 -20.34 -20.23 6.19
C ASP A 199 -20.16 -21.17 4.97
N PRO A 200 -20.01 -22.49 5.17
CA PRO A 200 -19.77 -23.43 4.07
C PRO A 200 -20.87 -23.46 3.01
N GLU A 201 -22.13 -23.27 3.38
CA GLU A 201 -23.22 -23.25 2.41
C GLU A 201 -23.22 -21.96 1.58
N VAL A 202 -22.91 -20.83 2.22
CA VAL A 202 -22.78 -19.54 1.54
C VAL A 202 -21.56 -19.54 0.62
N ALA A 203 -20.41 -20.00 1.11
CA ALA A 203 -19.17 -20.12 0.34
C ALA A 203 -19.35 -21.04 -0.87
N ALA A 204 -19.96 -22.21 -0.69
CA ALA A 204 -20.21 -23.16 -1.78
C ALA A 204 -21.09 -22.58 -2.90
N LYS A 205 -22.09 -21.75 -2.56
CA LYS A 205 -22.94 -21.05 -3.56
C LYS A 205 -22.14 -20.05 -4.40
N GLN A 206 -20.98 -19.60 -3.93
CA GLN A 206 -20.06 -18.71 -4.63
C GLN A 206 -18.87 -19.47 -5.27
N GLY A 207 -18.85 -20.79 -5.17
CA GLY A 207 -17.73 -21.61 -5.68
C GLY A 207 -16.46 -21.52 -4.81
N LEU A 208 -16.62 -21.15 -3.54
CA LEU A 208 -15.55 -21.01 -2.55
C LEU A 208 -15.59 -22.18 -1.56
N GLU A 209 -14.43 -22.46 -0.97
CA GLU A 209 -14.35 -23.32 0.21
C GLU A 209 -14.72 -22.50 1.45
N GLY A 210 -15.60 -23.04 2.30
CA GLY A 210 -15.96 -22.40 3.57
C GLY A 210 -15.17 -22.99 4.74
N GLY A 211 -15.38 -22.44 5.93
CA GLY A 211 -14.53 -22.68 7.09
C GLY A 211 -13.55 -21.54 7.33
N TRP A 212 -12.52 -21.82 8.13
CA TRP A 212 -11.47 -20.86 8.46
C TRP A 212 -10.52 -20.65 7.29
N VAL A 213 -10.24 -19.39 6.99
CA VAL A 213 -9.33 -18.97 5.94
C VAL A 213 -8.40 -17.90 6.50
N GLY A 214 -7.10 -18.16 6.42
CA GLY A 214 -6.06 -17.19 6.78
C GLY A 214 -6.15 -15.95 5.90
N TYR A 215 -6.04 -14.78 6.52
CA TYR A 215 -6.04 -13.51 5.82
C TYR A 215 -4.66 -13.30 5.16
N PRO A 216 -4.54 -13.30 3.83
CA PRO A 216 -3.24 -13.33 3.16
C PRO A 216 -2.65 -11.91 3.02
N ASN A 217 -2.67 -11.14 4.10
CA ASN A 217 -2.14 -9.78 4.13
C ASN A 217 -1.81 -9.30 5.55
N ALA A 218 -1.00 -8.25 5.63
CA ALA A 218 -0.83 -7.42 6.80
C ALA A 218 -1.37 -6.01 6.50
N ALA A 219 -1.79 -5.28 7.52
CA ALA A 219 -2.24 -3.90 7.37
C ALA A 219 -2.26 -3.16 8.71
N PHE A 220 -1.97 -1.87 8.69
CA PHE A 220 -2.58 -0.93 9.61
C PHE A 220 -4.00 -0.60 9.16
N MET A 221 -4.96 -0.84 10.05
CA MET A 221 -6.36 -0.48 9.86
C MET A 221 -6.76 0.64 10.80
N PRO A 222 -7.19 1.82 10.30
CA PRO A 222 -7.78 2.81 11.18
C PRO A 222 -9.09 2.29 11.79
N PRO A 223 -9.70 2.99 12.77
CA PRO A 223 -10.93 2.56 13.46
C PRO A 223 -12.03 2.00 12.53
N LYS A 224 -12.28 2.69 11.42
CA LYS A 224 -13.29 2.30 10.41
C LYS A 224 -12.86 1.16 9.49
N GLY A 225 -11.59 0.75 9.49
CA GLY A 225 -11.04 -0.26 8.59
C GLY A 225 -11.78 -1.60 8.66
N PHE A 226 -12.20 -2.01 9.86
CA PHE A 226 -12.96 -3.25 10.08
C PHE A 226 -14.34 -3.25 9.41
N THR A 227 -14.93 -2.08 9.14
CA THR A 227 -16.21 -2.00 8.43
C THR A 227 -16.12 -2.53 7.00
N ASN A 228 -14.91 -2.55 6.42
CA ASN A 228 -14.67 -3.22 5.15
C ASN A 228 -14.96 -4.72 5.26
N PHE A 229 -14.73 -5.37 6.39
CA PHE A 229 -15.10 -6.78 6.60
C PHE A 229 -16.54 -6.99 7.05
N GLN A 230 -17.40 -5.96 6.98
CA GLN A 230 -18.74 -5.98 7.57
C GLN A 230 -18.69 -6.27 9.10
N LEU A 231 -17.62 -5.83 9.75
CA LEU A 231 -17.45 -5.86 11.19
C LEU A 231 -17.68 -4.45 11.77
N PRO A 232 -18.03 -4.33 13.06
CA PRO A 232 -18.15 -3.04 13.72
C PRO A 232 -16.87 -2.20 13.62
N GLU A 233 -17.03 -0.87 13.57
CA GLU A 233 -15.93 0.08 13.79
C GLU A 233 -15.30 -0.15 15.17
N ARG A 234 -13.98 -0.03 15.25
CA ARG A 234 -13.21 -0.15 16.50
C ARG A 234 -13.03 1.21 17.15
N GLU A 235 -12.66 1.23 18.43
CA GLU A 235 -12.34 2.49 19.12
C GLU A 235 -11.05 3.11 18.58
N GLU A 236 -10.04 2.26 18.34
CA GLU A 236 -8.71 2.66 17.88
C GLU A 236 -8.31 1.94 16.58
N GLY A 237 -7.24 2.41 15.95
CA GLY A 237 -6.60 1.69 14.85
C GLY A 237 -5.90 0.41 15.33
N TYR A 238 -5.83 -0.59 14.45
CA TYR A 238 -5.18 -1.88 14.69
C TYR A 238 -4.08 -2.13 13.69
N ILE A 239 -3.00 -2.76 14.13
CA ILE A 239 -2.11 -3.48 13.23
C ILE A 239 -2.59 -4.93 13.15
N ILE A 240 -2.87 -5.43 11.95
CA ILE A 240 -3.35 -6.79 11.74
C ILE A 240 -2.40 -7.57 10.85
N PHE A 241 -2.19 -8.84 11.19
CA PHE A 241 -1.32 -9.74 10.47
C PHE A 241 -2.03 -11.08 10.34
N GLY A 242 -2.13 -11.59 9.11
CA GLY A 242 -2.71 -12.90 8.86
C GLY A 242 -1.70 -13.95 8.43
N GLN A 243 -2.24 -15.08 8.00
CA GLN A 243 -1.49 -16.25 7.57
C GLN A 243 -1.84 -16.61 6.13
N TYR A 244 -0.90 -17.20 5.40
CA TYR A 244 -1.17 -17.72 4.06
C TYR A 244 -0.33 -18.95 3.74
N LYS A 245 -1.02 -20.09 3.57
CA LYS A 245 -0.37 -21.41 3.46
C LYS A 245 0.56 -21.58 4.65
N ASP A 246 1.75 -22.13 4.45
CA ASP A 246 2.77 -22.38 5.47
C ASP A 246 3.57 -21.10 5.82
N LEU A 247 2.89 -19.97 6.01
CA LEU A 247 3.53 -18.69 6.32
C LEU A 247 2.71 -17.84 7.28
N ASP A 248 3.39 -17.31 8.30
CA ASP A 248 2.85 -16.31 9.22
C ASP A 248 3.47 -14.94 8.94
N LEU A 249 2.67 -13.98 8.50
CA LEU A 249 3.20 -12.65 8.14
C LEU A 249 3.83 -11.95 9.34
N SER A 250 3.46 -12.32 10.57
CA SER A 250 3.95 -11.72 11.82
C SER A 250 5.41 -12.06 12.10
N TYR A 251 6.04 -12.92 11.30
CA TYR A 251 7.46 -13.28 11.47
C TYR A 251 8.42 -12.35 10.72
N ASP A 252 7.89 -11.40 9.93
CA ASP A 252 8.69 -10.46 9.17
C ASP A 252 8.69 -9.08 9.85
N ALA A 253 9.77 -8.76 10.57
CA ALA A 253 9.95 -7.48 11.24
C ALA A 253 9.94 -6.30 10.27
N THR A 254 10.38 -6.50 9.01
CA THR A 254 10.32 -5.44 7.99
C THR A 254 8.87 -5.05 7.70
N VAL A 255 7.95 -6.02 7.72
CA VAL A 255 6.51 -5.79 7.52
C VAL A 255 5.89 -5.20 8.79
N ILE A 256 6.25 -5.67 10.00
CA ILE A 256 5.76 -5.07 11.26
C ILE A 256 6.11 -3.58 11.34
N TYR A 257 7.36 -3.23 11.04
CA TYR A 257 7.80 -1.82 11.07
C TYR A 257 7.14 -0.99 9.97
N HIS A 258 6.86 -1.58 8.81
CA HIS A 258 6.10 -0.94 7.73
C HIS A 258 4.67 -0.60 8.21
N GLU A 259 3.94 -1.55 8.77
CA GLU A 259 2.57 -1.30 9.26
C GLU A 259 2.53 -0.34 10.45
N TYR A 260 3.49 -0.42 11.37
CA TYR A 260 3.59 0.56 12.45
C TYR A 260 3.82 1.98 11.92
N THR A 261 4.61 2.11 10.85
CA THR A 261 4.85 3.41 10.24
C THR A 261 3.58 4.00 9.64
N HIS A 262 2.68 3.18 9.07
CA HIS A 262 1.35 3.66 8.67
C HIS A 262 0.54 4.21 9.85
N ALA A 263 0.59 3.55 11.01
CA ALA A 263 -0.04 4.05 12.24
C ALA A 263 0.54 5.42 12.65
N MET A 264 1.86 5.59 12.55
CA MET A 264 2.56 6.83 12.87
C MET A 264 2.23 7.97 11.89
N VAL A 265 2.19 7.68 10.59
CA VAL A 265 1.76 8.66 9.56
C VAL A 265 0.32 9.11 9.82
N GLY A 266 -0.52 8.17 10.25
CA GLY A 266 -1.93 8.38 10.56
C GLY A 266 -2.79 8.56 9.30
N THR A 267 -4.08 8.87 9.50
CA THR A 267 -5.06 8.99 8.40
C THR A 267 -5.19 10.40 7.82
N THR A 268 -4.59 11.40 8.47
CA THR A 268 -4.71 12.82 8.11
C THR A 268 -3.62 13.29 7.15
N ARG A 269 -2.61 12.45 6.88
CA ARG A 269 -1.51 12.70 5.96
C ARG A 269 -1.41 11.58 4.94
N LEU A 270 -0.98 11.91 3.73
CA LEU A 270 -0.60 10.92 2.71
C LEU A 270 -1.68 9.86 2.39
N SER A 271 -2.96 10.16 2.62
CA SER A 271 -4.06 9.20 2.42
C SER A 271 -5.02 9.62 1.31
N GLY A 272 -4.82 10.80 0.72
CA GLY A 272 -5.75 11.39 -0.21
C GLY A 272 -5.50 11.07 -1.69
N LEU A 273 -6.53 11.38 -2.47
CA LEU A 273 -6.58 11.30 -3.91
C LEU A 273 -7.01 12.68 -4.40
N PHE A 274 -6.22 13.30 -5.28
CA PHE A 274 -6.54 14.63 -5.81
C PHE A 274 -6.33 14.68 -7.32
N ALA A 275 -6.70 15.78 -7.97
CA ALA A 275 -6.43 16.01 -9.39
C ALA A 275 -5.49 17.19 -9.57
N ASP A 276 -4.56 17.07 -10.51
CA ASP A 276 -3.66 18.15 -10.94
C ASP A 276 -3.69 18.29 -12.47
N LYS A 277 -2.78 19.11 -13.00
CA LYS A 277 -2.68 19.39 -14.45
C LYS A 277 -2.47 18.14 -15.32
N HIS A 278 -1.96 17.04 -14.77
CA HIS A 278 -1.64 15.81 -15.51
C HIS A 278 -2.76 14.77 -15.48
N GLY A 279 -3.63 14.78 -14.46
CA GLY A 279 -4.47 13.63 -14.17
C GLY A 279 -5.01 13.60 -12.75
N LEU A 280 -5.66 12.48 -12.44
CA LEU A 280 -5.83 12.04 -11.06
C LEU A 280 -4.45 11.77 -10.45
N ASN A 281 -4.27 11.93 -9.16
CA ASN A 281 -2.98 11.82 -8.47
C ASN A 281 -3.14 11.04 -7.16
N ASN A 282 -2.47 9.88 -7.10
CA ASN A 282 -2.36 8.99 -5.94
C ASN A 282 -0.94 8.94 -5.35
N GLU A 283 -0.06 9.88 -5.71
CA GLU A 283 1.26 10.02 -5.09
C GLU A 283 1.21 10.17 -3.56
N PRO A 284 0.19 10.77 -2.91
CA PRO A 284 0.11 10.76 -1.45
C PRO A 284 0.14 9.33 -0.89
N GLY A 285 -0.67 8.43 -1.46
CA GLY A 285 -0.67 7.01 -1.07
C GLY A 285 0.66 6.32 -1.37
N ALA A 286 1.26 6.57 -2.54
CA ALA A 286 2.57 6.03 -2.87
C ALA A 286 3.67 6.54 -1.91
N MET A 287 3.57 7.77 -1.42
CA MET A 287 4.50 8.26 -0.39
C MET A 287 4.25 7.64 0.97
N ASN A 288 3.00 7.34 1.33
CA ASN A 288 2.70 6.61 2.55
C ASN A 288 3.43 5.26 2.58
N GLU A 289 3.31 4.50 1.49
CA GLU A 289 4.08 3.26 1.25
C GLU A 289 5.60 3.51 1.32
N ALA A 290 6.07 4.59 0.70
CA ALA A 290 7.50 4.91 0.65
C ALA A 290 8.12 5.20 2.02
N PHE A 291 7.40 5.93 2.89
CA PHE A 291 7.85 6.20 4.25
C PHE A 291 7.78 4.93 5.10
N ALA A 292 6.75 4.11 4.93
CA ALA A 292 6.63 2.83 5.62
C ALA A 292 7.81 1.90 5.31
N ASP A 293 8.15 1.75 4.03
CA ASP A 293 9.35 1.03 3.59
C ASP A 293 10.65 1.65 4.12
N TYR A 294 10.78 2.98 4.04
CA TYR A 294 12.00 3.66 4.46
C TYR A 294 12.28 3.51 5.96
N PHE A 295 11.26 3.68 6.82
CA PHE A 295 11.44 3.56 8.25
C PHE A 295 11.63 2.12 8.71
N ALA A 296 11.00 1.15 8.05
CA ALA A 296 11.34 -0.26 8.24
C ALA A 296 12.81 -0.54 7.88
N ALA A 297 13.27 -0.03 6.73
CA ALA A 297 14.65 -0.22 6.28
C ALA A 297 15.68 0.48 7.16
N THR A 298 15.43 1.71 7.61
CA THR A 298 16.38 2.46 8.45
C THR A 298 16.51 1.84 9.83
N MET A 299 15.40 1.37 10.42
CA MET A 299 15.37 0.73 11.74
C MET A 299 16.22 -0.54 11.79
N LEU A 300 16.14 -1.36 10.74
CA LEU A 300 16.93 -2.59 10.62
C LEU A 300 18.31 -2.36 9.98
N ASN A 301 18.58 -1.13 9.50
CA ASN A 301 19.71 -0.83 8.63
C ASN A 301 19.82 -1.84 7.46
N HIS A 302 18.68 -2.21 6.88
CA HIS A 302 18.53 -3.27 5.89
C HIS A 302 17.59 -2.80 4.77
N PRO A 303 18.05 -2.69 3.51
CA PRO A 303 17.28 -2.05 2.44
C PRO A 303 16.20 -2.93 1.81
N VAL A 304 16.08 -4.20 2.17
CA VAL A 304 15.15 -5.13 1.51
C VAL A 304 13.94 -5.39 2.41
N ILE A 305 12.74 -5.21 1.88
CA ILE A 305 11.48 -5.36 2.61
C ILE A 305 10.72 -6.57 2.09
N GLY A 306 10.25 -7.42 3.01
CA GLY A 306 9.33 -8.51 2.72
C GLY A 306 9.94 -9.74 2.06
N THR A 307 11.22 -10.04 2.31
CA THR A 307 11.90 -11.27 1.85
C THR A 307 11.18 -12.54 2.28
N TYR A 308 10.52 -12.51 3.43
CA TYR A 308 9.64 -13.59 3.89
C TYR A 308 8.17 -13.24 3.68
N GLY A 309 7.72 -12.12 4.26
CA GLY A 309 6.30 -11.75 4.36
C GLY A 309 5.66 -11.27 3.05
N ILE A 310 6.41 -11.04 1.98
CA ILE A 310 5.87 -10.56 0.69
C ILE A 310 6.26 -11.49 -0.46
N ALA A 311 7.45 -12.09 -0.42
CA ALA A 311 7.98 -12.95 -1.48
C ALA A 311 7.04 -14.10 -1.88
N PHE A 312 6.19 -14.58 -0.97
CA PHE A 312 5.18 -15.61 -1.26
C PHE A 312 4.20 -15.22 -2.37
N ALA A 313 3.92 -13.91 -2.53
CA ALA A 313 3.07 -13.35 -3.57
C ALA A 313 3.84 -13.12 -4.90
N GLY A 314 5.15 -13.32 -4.88
CA GLY A 314 6.06 -13.37 -6.02
C GLY A 314 7.24 -12.41 -5.88
N ASP A 315 8.45 -12.88 -6.19
CA ASP A 315 9.73 -12.17 -5.96
C ASP A 315 9.78 -10.69 -6.39
N HIS A 316 9.10 -10.33 -7.49
CA HIS A 316 8.98 -8.93 -7.95
C HIS A 316 8.30 -7.96 -6.96
N LEU A 317 7.58 -8.47 -5.96
CA LEU A 317 6.92 -7.69 -4.93
C LEU A 317 7.84 -7.34 -3.75
N VAL A 318 8.94 -8.09 -3.57
CA VAL A 318 10.01 -7.75 -2.61
C VAL A 318 10.59 -6.40 -3.01
N ARG A 319 10.77 -5.51 -2.02
CA ARG A 319 11.16 -4.12 -2.27
C ARG A 319 12.58 -3.88 -1.80
N ASP A 320 13.50 -3.69 -2.73
CA ASP A 320 14.88 -3.30 -2.43
C ASP A 320 15.08 -1.80 -2.68
N LEU A 321 15.20 -1.04 -1.58
CA LEU A 321 15.36 0.41 -1.60
C LEU A 321 16.74 0.83 -2.13
N ALA A 322 17.72 -0.09 -2.23
CA ALA A 322 19.00 0.18 -2.88
C ALA A 322 18.89 0.22 -4.42
N VAL A 323 17.83 -0.37 -5.00
CA VAL A 323 17.56 -0.30 -6.43
C VAL A 323 16.90 1.04 -6.76
N THR A 324 17.67 1.91 -7.42
CA THR A 324 17.15 3.23 -7.87
C THR A 324 15.97 3.06 -8.82
N ARG A 325 14.86 3.72 -8.48
CA ARG A 325 13.69 3.88 -9.33
C ARG A 325 13.51 5.35 -9.71
N ARG A 326 12.82 5.64 -10.81
CA ARG A 326 12.70 6.99 -11.38
C ARG A 326 11.29 7.33 -11.87
N CYS A 327 10.96 8.61 -11.75
CA CYS A 327 9.76 9.20 -12.31
C CYS A 327 10.12 9.92 -13.64
N PRO A 328 9.39 9.68 -14.75
CA PRO A 328 8.20 8.87 -14.89
C PRO A 328 8.46 7.42 -15.35
N GLU A 329 9.70 7.00 -15.58
CA GLU A 329 10.02 5.71 -16.23
C GLU A 329 9.42 4.50 -15.50
N ASP A 330 9.34 4.58 -14.17
CA ASP A 330 8.89 3.50 -13.32
C ASP A 330 7.47 3.72 -12.77
N LEU A 331 6.73 4.73 -13.27
CA LEU A 331 5.34 4.96 -12.88
C LEU A 331 4.40 3.90 -13.44
N THR A 332 3.79 3.13 -12.54
CA THR A 332 2.81 2.08 -12.79
C THR A 332 1.39 2.49 -12.42
N THR A 333 1.24 3.51 -11.56
CA THR A 333 -0.01 4.00 -10.95
C THR A 333 -0.58 3.11 -9.85
N GLU A 334 0.16 2.08 -9.47
CA GLU A 334 -0.07 1.25 -8.29
C GLU A 334 0.79 1.81 -7.14
N ILE A 335 0.20 2.04 -5.97
CA ILE A 335 0.85 2.83 -4.91
C ILE A 335 2.07 2.14 -4.31
N HIS A 336 2.08 0.81 -4.18
CA HIS A 336 3.23 0.08 -3.63
C HIS A 336 4.40 0.06 -4.63
N ALA A 337 4.12 -0.09 -5.92
CA ALA A 337 5.12 -0.03 -6.97
C ALA A 337 5.68 1.39 -7.16
N ASP A 338 4.81 2.40 -7.18
CA ASP A 338 5.21 3.81 -7.36
C ASP A 338 5.91 4.35 -6.10
N GLY A 339 5.56 3.86 -4.91
CA GLY A 339 6.22 4.20 -3.65
C GLY A 339 7.71 3.87 -3.64
N ARG A 340 8.13 2.83 -4.38
CA ARG A 340 9.55 2.47 -4.56
C ARG A 340 10.37 3.58 -5.19
N ILE A 341 9.76 4.46 -6.01
CA ILE A 341 10.42 5.64 -6.58
C ILE A 341 10.92 6.53 -5.45
N PHE A 342 10.00 6.93 -4.57
CA PHE A 342 10.32 7.84 -3.48
C PHE A 342 11.17 7.16 -2.39
N ALA A 343 10.86 5.90 -2.02
CA ALA A 343 11.60 5.14 -1.03
C ALA A 343 13.08 4.95 -1.42
N SER A 344 13.36 4.64 -2.69
CA SER A 344 14.74 4.50 -3.17
C SER A 344 15.50 5.84 -3.19
N ALA A 345 14.81 6.98 -3.33
CA ALA A 345 15.39 8.31 -3.14
C ALA A 345 15.75 8.56 -1.69
N LEU A 346 14.82 8.29 -0.76
CA LEU A 346 15.04 8.46 0.68
C LEU A 346 16.23 7.62 1.14
N TRP A 347 16.31 6.36 0.70
CA TRP A 347 17.44 5.48 1.01
C TRP A 347 18.77 5.98 0.41
N ALA A 348 18.78 6.41 -0.85
CA ALA A 348 19.97 6.98 -1.47
C ALA A 348 20.45 8.25 -0.75
N ILE A 349 19.52 9.10 -0.31
CA ILE A 349 19.80 10.29 0.51
C ILE A 349 20.42 9.86 1.84
N ARG A 350 19.81 8.92 2.55
CA ARG A 350 20.33 8.38 3.83
C ARG A 350 21.78 7.92 3.71
N GLN A 351 22.12 7.22 2.62
CA GLN A 351 23.49 6.77 2.35
C GLN A 351 24.45 7.94 2.07
N GLN A 352 23.96 9.02 1.46
CA GLN A 352 24.76 10.19 1.09
C GLN A 352 25.03 11.14 2.27
N VAL A 353 24.00 11.44 3.09
CA VAL A 353 24.09 12.47 4.15
C VAL A 353 24.15 11.89 5.57
N GLY A 354 23.98 10.57 5.71
CA GLY A 354 23.99 9.84 6.98
C GLY A 354 22.60 9.67 7.59
N ALA A 355 22.39 8.52 8.25
CA ALA A 355 21.09 8.10 8.77
C ALA A 355 20.44 9.10 9.73
N GLY A 356 21.14 9.50 10.80
CA GLY A 356 20.56 10.38 11.81
C GLY A 356 20.08 11.73 11.26
N PHE A 357 20.80 12.30 10.30
CA PHE A 357 20.40 13.55 9.64
C PHE A 357 19.20 13.33 8.72
N ALA A 358 19.27 12.32 7.85
CA ALA A 358 18.19 12.01 6.92
C ALA A 358 16.88 11.68 7.66
N ASP A 359 16.93 10.78 8.64
CA ASP A 359 15.77 10.35 9.42
C ASP A 359 15.09 11.52 10.12
N SER A 360 15.88 12.40 10.76
CA SER A 360 15.35 13.57 11.46
C SER A 360 14.70 14.57 10.50
N VAL A 361 15.35 14.89 9.39
CA VAL A 361 14.80 15.81 8.37
C VAL A 361 13.51 15.25 7.77
N PHE A 362 13.50 13.96 7.42
CA PHE A 362 12.34 13.30 6.83
C PHE A 362 11.13 13.32 7.76
N LEU A 363 11.33 13.05 9.05
CA LEU A 363 10.25 13.12 10.04
C LEU A 363 9.73 14.54 10.26
N ARG A 364 10.61 15.55 10.33
CA ARG A 364 10.17 16.95 10.46
C ARG A 364 9.34 17.39 9.26
N ALA A 365 9.79 17.06 8.05
CA ALA A 365 9.05 17.38 6.83
C ALA A 365 7.68 16.66 6.81
N LEU A 366 7.64 15.38 7.18
CA LEU A 366 6.43 14.56 7.22
C LEU A 366 5.33 15.18 8.10
N GLN A 367 5.69 15.85 9.20
CA GLN A 367 4.71 16.52 10.07
C GLN A 367 3.89 17.59 9.35
N GLY A 368 4.47 18.24 8.34
CA GLY A 368 3.82 19.26 7.51
C GLY A 368 3.08 18.72 6.29
N PHE A 369 3.12 17.40 6.02
CA PHE A 369 2.44 16.82 4.86
C PHE A 369 0.92 16.75 5.07
N THR A 370 0.20 16.79 3.96
CA THR A 370 -1.27 16.71 3.92
C THR A 370 -1.70 15.52 3.08
N ASN A 371 -3.00 15.29 3.00
CA ASN A 371 -3.59 14.28 2.13
C ASN A 371 -3.42 14.58 0.62
N SER A 372 -2.93 15.75 0.24
CA SER A 372 -2.65 16.10 -1.16
C SER A 372 -1.18 16.45 -1.42
N THR A 373 -0.28 16.17 -0.49
CA THR A 373 1.16 16.30 -0.77
C THR A 373 1.53 15.21 -1.77
N GLY A 374 2.10 15.59 -2.92
CA GLY A 374 2.66 14.69 -3.94
C GLY A 374 4.18 14.67 -3.92
N PHE A 375 4.79 13.94 -4.85
CA PHE A 375 6.24 13.66 -4.88
C PHE A 375 7.11 14.92 -4.86
N GLU A 376 6.86 15.86 -5.77
CA GLU A 376 7.67 17.08 -5.86
C GLU A 376 7.49 17.97 -4.63
N ALA A 377 6.27 18.12 -4.13
CA ALA A 377 5.99 18.92 -2.93
C ALA A 377 6.69 18.36 -1.69
N ALA A 378 6.65 17.03 -1.51
CA ALA A 378 7.35 16.37 -0.41
C ALA A 378 8.88 16.51 -0.52
N ALA A 379 9.45 16.31 -1.71
CA ALA A 379 10.88 16.46 -1.93
C ALA A 379 11.38 17.89 -1.64
N LEU A 380 10.63 18.91 -2.07
CA LEU A 380 10.99 20.31 -1.80
C LEU A 380 10.84 20.67 -0.31
N ALA A 381 9.82 20.15 0.37
CA ALA A 381 9.67 20.33 1.81
C ALA A 381 10.81 19.68 2.60
N ILE A 382 11.21 18.45 2.23
CA ILE A 382 12.38 17.76 2.80
C ILE A 382 13.66 18.57 2.60
N VAL A 383 13.89 19.08 1.39
CA VAL A 383 15.09 19.90 1.10
C VAL A 383 15.07 21.20 1.92
N ALA A 384 13.90 21.83 2.08
CA ALA A 384 13.78 23.03 2.91
C ALA A 384 14.11 22.74 4.39
N GLU A 385 13.60 21.63 4.94
CA GLU A 385 13.92 21.19 6.31
C GLU A 385 15.41 20.86 6.50
N ALA A 386 16.05 20.29 5.47
CA ALA A 386 17.49 20.07 5.47
C ALA A 386 18.28 21.38 5.41
N GLU A 387 17.86 22.34 4.58
CA GLU A 387 18.55 23.62 4.37
C GLU A 387 18.61 24.47 5.65
N LEU A 388 17.57 24.38 6.49
CA LEU A 388 17.55 25.02 7.81
C LEU A 388 18.64 24.49 8.76
N GLU A 389 19.10 23.26 8.56
CA GLU A 389 20.09 22.59 9.41
C GLU A 389 21.50 22.57 8.77
N ASP A 390 21.60 22.20 7.50
CA ASP A 390 22.85 22.06 6.74
C ASP A 390 22.59 22.25 5.22
N PHE A 391 23.04 23.39 4.71
CA PHE A 391 22.90 23.78 3.30
C PHE A 391 23.61 22.82 2.33
N ASP A 392 24.83 22.38 2.64
CA ASP A 392 25.59 21.53 1.72
C ASP A 392 24.94 20.15 1.60
N ARG A 393 24.37 19.63 2.69
CA ARG A 393 23.58 18.39 2.68
C ARG A 393 22.26 18.57 1.95
N SER A 394 21.57 19.71 2.10
CA SER A 394 20.32 19.98 1.39
C SER A 394 20.53 20.02 -0.13
N GLU A 395 21.65 20.57 -0.60
CA GLU A 395 22.02 20.54 -2.03
C GLU A 395 22.22 19.11 -2.53
N GLN A 396 22.90 18.26 -1.74
CA GLN A 396 23.09 16.84 -2.08
C GLN A 396 21.75 16.09 -2.18
N MET A 397 20.81 16.37 -1.27
CA MET A 397 19.47 15.78 -1.28
C MET A 397 18.67 16.21 -2.53
N LEU A 398 18.68 17.50 -2.85
CA LEU A 398 18.01 18.02 -4.04
C LEU A 398 18.55 17.40 -5.33
N LEU A 399 19.86 17.16 -5.41
CA LEU A 399 20.48 16.49 -6.57
C LEU A 399 19.96 15.05 -6.74
N ILE A 400 19.76 14.30 -5.64
CA ILE A 400 19.20 12.95 -5.70
C ILE A 400 17.75 12.98 -6.19
N PHE A 401 16.91 13.85 -5.62
CA PHE A 401 15.52 14.00 -6.06
C PHE A 401 15.41 14.38 -7.54
N LYS A 402 16.25 15.33 -8.01
CA LYS A 402 16.30 15.70 -9.44
C LYS A 402 16.78 14.54 -10.32
N LYS A 403 17.82 13.81 -9.90
CA LYS A 403 18.37 12.68 -10.67
C LYS A 403 17.37 11.53 -10.83
N GLN A 404 16.50 11.32 -9.85
CA GLN A 404 15.43 10.32 -9.93
C GLN A 404 14.13 10.87 -10.54
N GLY A 405 14.11 12.13 -10.97
CA GLY A 405 12.97 12.76 -11.63
C GLY A 405 11.79 13.06 -10.69
N ILE A 406 11.98 12.99 -9.37
CA ILE A 406 10.95 13.30 -8.37
C ILE A 406 10.60 14.79 -8.41
N VAL A 407 11.62 15.65 -8.47
CA VAL A 407 11.42 17.09 -8.74
C VAL A 407 11.31 17.28 -10.26
N GLY A 408 10.18 17.82 -10.71
CA GLY A 408 9.88 18.00 -12.12
C GLY A 408 9.32 16.76 -12.81
N CYS A 409 8.71 15.83 -12.06
CA CYS A 409 8.12 14.65 -12.68
C CYS A 409 6.97 15.04 -13.62
N LEU A 410 7.16 14.73 -14.90
CA LEU A 410 6.10 14.79 -15.89
C LEU A 410 5.42 13.42 -15.91
N ARG A 411 4.21 13.30 -15.34
CA ARG A 411 3.45 12.04 -15.20
C ARG A 411 2.93 11.52 -16.53
N ALA A 412 3.84 11.20 -17.43
CA ALA A 412 3.59 10.72 -18.77
C ALA A 412 4.70 9.80 -19.28
N THR A 413 4.30 8.72 -19.94
CA THR A 413 5.22 7.67 -20.43
C THR A 413 5.07 7.46 -21.93
N GLU A 414 6.10 6.96 -22.62
CA GLU A 414 5.97 6.62 -24.04
C GLU A 414 4.92 5.52 -24.25
N LEU A 415 4.01 5.70 -25.20
CA LEU A 415 3.05 4.68 -25.60
C LEU A 415 3.77 3.61 -26.41
N GLN A 416 3.77 2.39 -25.92
CA GLN A 416 4.37 1.24 -26.57
C GLN A 416 3.44 0.03 -26.46
N THR A 417 3.67 -0.98 -27.28
CA THR A 417 3.05 -2.29 -27.06
C THR A 417 3.57 -2.84 -25.72
N TRP A 418 2.65 -3.19 -24.83
CA TRP A 418 2.94 -3.48 -23.43
C TRP A 418 1.98 -4.54 -22.89
N GLN A 419 2.46 -5.36 -21.96
CA GLN A 419 1.66 -6.34 -21.23
C GLN A 419 2.10 -6.34 -19.77
N ALA A 420 1.15 -6.22 -18.84
CA ALA A 420 1.41 -6.21 -17.41
C ALA A 420 2.27 -7.41 -16.99
N GLN A 421 1.96 -8.62 -17.46
CA GLN A 421 2.69 -9.83 -17.06
C GLN A 421 4.19 -9.84 -17.41
N ASN A 422 4.60 -9.04 -18.40
CA ASN A 422 5.99 -8.91 -18.83
C ASN A 422 6.68 -7.67 -18.21
N ASP A 423 5.91 -6.81 -17.55
CA ASP A 423 6.41 -5.66 -16.82
C ASP A 423 7.10 -6.11 -15.52
N LYS A 424 8.11 -5.36 -15.09
CA LYS A 424 8.90 -5.68 -13.89
C LYS A 424 8.05 -5.70 -12.62
N ASP A 425 7.05 -4.84 -12.51
CA ASP A 425 6.19 -4.75 -11.32
C ASP A 425 4.87 -5.51 -11.50
N LYS A 426 4.63 -6.05 -12.71
CA LYS A 426 3.41 -6.78 -13.11
C LYS A 426 2.08 -6.07 -12.81
N ALA A 427 2.14 -4.76 -12.55
CA ALA A 427 1.02 -3.93 -12.20
C ALA A 427 0.12 -3.70 -13.42
N ARG A 428 -1.19 -3.82 -13.21
CA ARG A 428 -2.20 -3.43 -14.20
C ARG A 428 -2.48 -1.95 -14.07
N PHE A 429 -2.64 -1.27 -15.20
CA PHE A 429 -2.97 0.15 -15.20
C PHE A 429 -4.43 0.36 -14.82
N THR A 430 -4.69 1.06 -13.72
CA THR A 430 -6.04 1.30 -13.22
C THR A 430 -6.48 2.72 -13.55
N ILE A 431 -7.69 2.85 -14.10
CA ILE A 431 -8.36 4.13 -14.33
C ILE A 431 -9.61 4.13 -13.47
N GLU A 432 -9.64 4.97 -12.45
CA GLU A 432 -10.73 4.96 -11.46
C GLU A 432 -12.09 5.27 -12.10
N GLY A 433 -13.14 4.69 -11.51
CA GLY A 433 -14.52 5.04 -11.83
C GLY A 433 -15.09 6.06 -10.85
N SER A 434 -16.26 6.63 -11.18
CA SER A 434 -16.89 7.68 -10.37
C SER A 434 -17.24 7.26 -8.93
N LYS A 435 -17.43 5.95 -8.69
CA LYS A 435 -17.73 5.41 -7.36
C LYS A 435 -16.59 5.62 -6.36
N ARG A 436 -15.34 5.50 -6.81
CA ARG A 436 -14.17 5.59 -5.94
C ARG A 436 -13.79 7.04 -5.63
N VAL A 437 -13.89 7.92 -6.63
CA VAL A 437 -13.41 9.30 -6.49
C VAL A 437 -14.48 10.27 -5.97
N GLY A 438 -15.73 9.82 -5.81
CA GLY A 438 -16.89 10.68 -5.58
C GLY A 438 -17.28 11.45 -6.85
N GLY A 439 -18.55 11.82 -7.00
CA GLY A 439 -19.16 12.35 -8.24
C GLY A 439 -18.67 13.70 -8.78
N THR A 440 -17.38 14.02 -8.64
CA THR A 440 -16.78 15.35 -8.80
C THR A 440 -16.27 15.64 -10.23
N PHE A 441 -16.30 14.66 -11.14
CA PHE A 441 -15.77 14.81 -12.51
C PHE A 441 -16.88 14.76 -13.57
N SER A 442 -17.43 15.93 -13.96
CA SER A 442 -18.44 16.06 -15.01
C SER A 442 -17.96 15.60 -16.40
N TYR A 443 -16.64 15.57 -16.60
CA TYR A 443 -15.94 15.16 -17.81
C TYR A 443 -15.36 13.74 -17.74
N GLY A 444 -15.78 12.95 -16.75
CA GLY A 444 -15.24 11.62 -16.48
C GLY A 444 -13.95 11.66 -15.67
N VAL A 445 -13.61 10.54 -15.04
CA VAL A 445 -12.46 10.41 -14.14
C VAL A 445 -11.18 10.23 -14.96
N PRO A 446 -10.24 11.20 -14.93
CA PRO A 446 -9.00 11.09 -15.70
C PRO A 446 -8.10 10.02 -15.09
N ALA A 447 -7.28 9.38 -15.93
CA ALA A 447 -6.27 8.45 -15.46
C ALA A 447 -5.14 9.14 -14.67
N TYR A 448 -4.32 8.34 -14.01
CA TYR A 448 -3.22 8.82 -13.16
C TYR A 448 -2.00 9.34 -13.93
N LYS A 449 -1.80 8.86 -15.15
CA LYS A 449 -0.71 9.30 -16.04
C LYS A 449 -1.20 9.45 -17.47
N GLN A 450 -0.43 10.18 -18.27
CA GLN A 450 -0.64 10.31 -19.71
C GLN A 450 0.30 9.39 -20.49
N TRP A 451 0.01 9.25 -21.78
CA TRP A 451 0.94 8.67 -22.73
C TRP A 451 1.36 9.67 -23.79
N LYS A 452 2.59 9.54 -24.25
CA LYS A 452 3.13 10.29 -25.39
C LYS A 452 3.46 9.32 -26.52
N LEU A 453 3.18 9.74 -27.76
CA LEU A 453 3.52 8.99 -28.96
C LEU A 453 4.22 9.93 -29.92
N GLY A 454 5.50 9.66 -30.21
CA GLY A 454 6.18 10.30 -31.33
C GLY A 454 5.51 9.90 -32.65
N VAL A 455 5.11 10.88 -33.46
CA VAL A 455 4.46 10.66 -34.77
C VAL A 455 5.46 10.94 -35.89
N PRO A 456 6.02 9.90 -36.54
CA PRO A 456 6.94 10.09 -37.66
C PRO A 456 6.29 10.83 -38.82
N PHE A 457 7.09 11.58 -39.56
CA PHE A 457 6.66 12.21 -40.82
C PHE A 457 6.04 11.16 -41.76
N GLY A 458 4.92 11.53 -42.39
CA GLY A 458 4.19 10.64 -43.30
C GLY A 458 3.26 9.64 -42.61
N THR A 459 3.17 9.62 -41.28
CA THR A 459 2.18 8.79 -40.59
C THR A 459 0.77 9.29 -40.88
N THR A 460 -0.05 8.45 -41.51
CA THR A 460 -1.45 8.80 -41.86
C THR A 460 -2.46 8.33 -40.83
N ALA A 461 -2.13 7.27 -40.08
CA ALA A 461 -2.98 6.75 -39.01
C ALA A 461 -2.17 5.97 -37.97
N VAL A 462 -2.71 5.87 -36.77
CA VAL A 462 -2.20 5.00 -35.69
C VAL A 462 -3.38 4.22 -35.11
N THR A 463 -3.29 2.90 -35.11
CA THR A 463 -4.24 2.04 -34.41
C THR A 463 -3.69 1.71 -33.03
N ILE A 464 -4.47 1.98 -32.00
CA ILE A 464 -4.20 1.60 -30.62
C ILE A 464 -5.30 0.63 -30.21
N ARG A 465 -4.92 -0.48 -29.59
CA ARG A 465 -5.85 -1.45 -29.02
C ARG A 465 -5.39 -1.78 -27.63
N TRP A 466 -6.32 -2.10 -26.75
CA TRP A 466 -6.00 -2.55 -25.40
C TRP A 466 -7.03 -3.54 -24.92
N ARG A 467 -6.59 -4.41 -24.01
CA ARG A 467 -7.49 -5.24 -23.22
C ARG A 467 -7.80 -4.50 -21.92
N ALA A 468 -9.08 -4.28 -21.67
CA ALA A 468 -9.55 -3.65 -20.46
C ALA A 468 -10.79 -4.35 -19.89
N GLU A 469 -10.81 -4.47 -18.57
CA GLU A 469 -11.95 -5.04 -17.84
C GLU A 469 -12.48 -4.01 -16.84
N SER A 470 -13.80 -3.94 -16.70
CA SER A 470 -14.42 -3.20 -15.60
C SER A 470 -14.37 -4.08 -14.35
N LYS A 471 -13.79 -3.60 -13.25
CA LYS A 471 -13.71 -4.39 -12.02
C LYS A 471 -15.12 -4.80 -11.57
N GLY A 472 -15.38 -6.12 -11.47
CA GLY A 472 -16.69 -6.66 -11.08
C GLY A 472 -17.76 -6.69 -12.18
N SER A 473 -17.42 -6.43 -13.45
CA SER A 473 -18.36 -6.53 -14.57
C SER A 473 -17.74 -7.17 -15.82
N LEU A 474 -18.54 -7.94 -16.55
CA LEU A 474 -18.15 -8.54 -17.83
C LEU A 474 -18.20 -7.55 -19.01
N ASN A 475 -18.60 -6.30 -18.77
CA ASN A 475 -18.71 -5.29 -19.80
C ASN A 475 -17.41 -4.51 -19.97
N ASN A 476 -17.14 -4.13 -21.22
CA ASN A 476 -16.02 -3.23 -21.52
C ASN A 476 -16.20 -1.88 -20.80
N PRO A 477 -15.12 -1.31 -20.25
CA PRO A 477 -15.20 -0.03 -19.56
C PRO A 477 -15.54 1.12 -20.52
N ASN A 478 -16.24 2.12 -20.00
CA ASN A 478 -16.64 3.31 -20.74
C ASN A 478 -15.49 4.33 -20.75
N LEU A 479 -14.50 4.09 -21.61
CA LEU A 479 -13.30 4.92 -21.73
C LEU A 479 -13.41 5.92 -22.88
N ARG A 480 -12.73 7.07 -22.75
CA ARG A 480 -12.44 7.99 -23.86
C ARG A 480 -10.97 8.37 -23.84
N LEU A 481 -10.39 8.55 -25.03
CA LEU A 481 -9.01 8.99 -25.21
C LEU A 481 -9.01 10.47 -25.63
N TYR A 482 -8.59 11.34 -24.74
CA TYR A 482 -8.36 12.76 -25.02
C TYR A 482 -6.96 12.94 -25.61
N ILE A 483 -6.84 13.80 -26.62
CA ILE A 483 -5.62 13.93 -27.42
C ILE A 483 -5.21 15.39 -27.54
N ALA A 484 -3.95 15.71 -27.26
CA ALA A 484 -3.33 17.01 -27.49
C ALA A 484 -2.07 16.86 -28.36
N HIS A 485 -1.65 17.95 -29.01
CA HIS A 485 -0.49 17.96 -29.92
C HIS A 485 0.64 18.73 -29.27
N ASP A 486 1.82 18.11 -29.20
CA ASP A 486 3.10 18.67 -28.74
C ASP A 486 3.14 19.12 -27.27
N GLU A 487 2.00 19.26 -26.61
CA GLU A 487 1.85 19.55 -25.19
C GLU A 487 0.90 18.56 -24.48
N PRO A 488 1.06 18.35 -23.16
CA PRO A 488 0.19 17.46 -22.38
C PRO A 488 -1.28 17.85 -22.46
N VAL A 489 -2.16 16.87 -22.34
CA VAL A 489 -3.59 17.11 -22.13
C VAL A 489 -3.75 17.78 -20.76
N LEU A 490 -4.33 18.98 -20.71
CA LEU A 490 -4.46 19.72 -19.45
C LEU A 490 -5.82 19.51 -18.81
N ILE A 491 -5.83 19.33 -17.49
CA ILE A 491 -7.05 19.21 -16.69
C ILE A 491 -7.24 20.49 -15.88
N ALA A 492 -8.38 21.15 -16.05
CA ALA A 492 -8.76 22.30 -15.24
C ALA A 492 -9.32 21.83 -13.88
N THR A 493 -8.68 22.26 -12.79
CA THR A 493 -8.95 21.78 -11.42
C THR A 493 -9.95 22.64 -10.62
N THR A 494 -10.55 23.67 -11.23
CA THR A 494 -11.55 24.55 -10.58
C THR A 494 -12.97 24.00 -10.66
N VAL A 495 -13.87 24.45 -9.76
CA VAL A 495 -15.28 24.01 -9.67
C VAL A 495 -15.98 24.12 -11.03
N GLY A 496 -16.40 22.97 -11.58
CA GLY A 496 -16.97 22.84 -12.93
C GLY A 496 -15.97 22.40 -14.01
N GLY A 497 -14.80 21.86 -13.62
CA GLY A 497 -13.63 21.56 -14.44
C GLY A 497 -13.86 20.92 -15.83
N GLY A 498 -12.80 20.91 -16.63
CA GLY A 498 -12.81 20.43 -18.01
C GLY A 498 -11.44 19.96 -18.47
N ILE A 499 -11.41 19.28 -19.61
CA ILE A 499 -10.18 18.81 -20.26
C ILE A 499 -9.89 19.72 -21.45
N SER A 500 -8.70 20.32 -21.49
CA SER A 500 -8.18 21.04 -22.64
C SER A 500 -7.39 20.07 -23.52
N ALA A 501 -7.94 19.76 -24.69
CA ALA A 501 -7.40 18.83 -25.66
C ALA A 501 -7.74 19.30 -27.09
N ALA A 502 -6.99 18.84 -28.09
CA ALA A 502 -7.30 19.06 -29.50
C ALA A 502 -8.57 18.29 -29.93
N GLY A 503 -8.93 17.25 -29.19
CA GLY A 503 -10.19 16.54 -29.31
C GLY A 503 -10.18 15.27 -28.48
N PHE A 504 -11.22 14.47 -28.64
CA PHE A 504 -11.29 13.13 -28.06
C PHE A 504 -11.77 12.12 -29.08
N ALA A 505 -11.46 10.85 -28.80
CA ALA A 505 -11.92 9.72 -29.55
C ALA A 505 -12.47 8.64 -28.60
N THR A 506 -13.51 7.95 -29.05
CA THR A 506 -14.17 6.89 -28.27
C THR A 506 -13.72 5.54 -28.84
N PRO A 507 -13.16 4.65 -28.01
CA PRO A 507 -12.73 3.33 -28.45
C PRO A 507 -13.95 2.44 -28.72
N GLU A 508 -13.86 1.61 -29.77
CA GLU A 508 -14.90 0.65 -30.13
C GLU A 508 -14.54 -0.74 -29.57
N PRO A 509 -15.49 -1.48 -28.97
CA PRO A 509 -15.30 -2.89 -28.62
C PRO A 509 -14.84 -3.73 -29.81
N ASP A 510 -13.86 -4.61 -29.60
CA ASP A 510 -13.51 -5.61 -30.61
C ASP A 510 -14.59 -6.70 -30.65
N PRO A 511 -15.27 -6.92 -31.80
CA PRO A 511 -16.34 -7.91 -31.90
C PRO A 511 -15.81 -9.36 -31.88
N THR A 512 -14.52 -9.57 -32.08
CA THR A 512 -13.87 -10.88 -32.17
C THR A 512 -13.13 -11.28 -30.90
N GLN A 513 -12.74 -10.32 -30.07
CA GLN A 513 -11.98 -10.56 -28.84
C GLN A 513 -12.61 -9.84 -27.66
N LYS A 514 -13.18 -10.63 -26.74
CA LYS A 514 -13.81 -10.11 -25.52
C LYS A 514 -12.79 -9.33 -24.67
N GLY A 515 -13.21 -8.20 -24.10
CA GLY A 515 -12.37 -7.34 -23.27
C GLY A 515 -11.46 -6.40 -24.07
N TRP A 516 -11.35 -6.59 -25.39
CA TRP A 516 -10.55 -5.69 -26.22
C TRP A 516 -11.37 -4.50 -26.70
N GLN A 517 -10.71 -3.35 -26.74
CA GLN A 517 -11.20 -2.14 -27.39
C GLN A 517 -10.14 -1.61 -28.33
N SER A 518 -10.55 -0.94 -29.40
CA SER A 518 -9.63 -0.40 -30.39
C SER A 518 -10.03 0.99 -30.86
N ILE A 519 -9.04 1.76 -31.26
CA ILE A 519 -9.21 3.12 -31.77
C ILE A 519 -8.18 3.36 -32.87
N THR A 520 -8.59 3.92 -34.00
CA THR A 520 -7.66 4.33 -35.06
C THR A 520 -7.67 5.85 -35.19
N LEU A 521 -6.59 6.47 -34.73
CA LEU A 521 -6.35 7.91 -34.80
C LEU A 521 -5.87 8.28 -36.20
N SER A 522 -6.41 9.36 -36.76
CA SER A 522 -6.00 9.90 -38.06
C SER A 522 -6.37 11.38 -38.20
N GLY A 523 -5.90 12.03 -39.27
CA GLY A 523 -6.28 13.41 -39.59
C GLY A 523 -5.96 14.35 -38.43
N ALA A 524 -6.96 15.09 -37.95
CA ALA A 524 -6.80 16.07 -36.86
C ALA A 524 -6.39 15.45 -35.51
N CYS A 525 -6.50 14.12 -35.32
CA CYS A 525 -6.01 13.47 -34.10
C CYS A 525 -4.50 13.28 -34.05
N LEU A 526 -3.80 13.39 -35.19
CA LEU A 526 -2.35 13.21 -35.24
C LEU A 526 -1.69 14.55 -35.62
N PRO A 527 -0.65 14.99 -34.87
CA PRO A 527 0.20 16.06 -35.36
C PRO A 527 0.88 15.60 -36.66
N LYS A 528 1.09 16.54 -37.60
CA LYS A 528 1.75 16.22 -38.89
C LYS A 528 3.18 15.71 -38.68
N VAL A 529 3.85 16.24 -37.68
CA VAL A 529 5.15 15.85 -37.11
C VAL A 529 5.10 16.29 -35.65
N GLY A 530 5.65 15.50 -34.73
CA GLY A 530 5.73 15.88 -33.32
C GLY A 530 5.26 14.78 -32.40
N THR A 531 4.61 15.15 -31.30
CA THR A 531 4.16 14.22 -30.26
C THR A 531 2.66 14.32 -30.05
N ALA A 532 1.97 13.18 -30.12
CA ALA A 532 0.58 13.09 -29.66
C ALA A 532 0.58 12.75 -28.17
N TRP A 533 -0.03 13.61 -27.36
CA TRP A 533 -0.27 13.39 -25.93
C TRP A 533 -1.66 12.84 -25.72
N MET A 534 -1.79 11.86 -24.84
CA MET A 534 -2.99 11.04 -24.71
C MET A 534 -3.34 10.83 -23.23
N LEU A 535 -4.58 11.14 -22.88
CA LEU A 535 -5.13 10.90 -21.55
C LEU A 535 -6.38 10.03 -21.68
N LEU A 536 -6.39 8.86 -21.05
CA LEU A 536 -7.62 8.09 -20.90
C LEU A 536 -8.45 8.65 -19.75
N THR A 537 -9.76 8.64 -19.96
CA THR A 537 -10.75 9.10 -19.00
C THR A 537 -11.89 8.09 -18.91
N ASN A 538 -12.28 7.71 -17.70
CA ASN A 538 -13.33 6.73 -17.44
C ASN A 538 -14.66 7.44 -17.09
N PHE A 539 -15.69 7.14 -17.88
CA PHE A 539 -17.06 7.60 -17.68
C PHE A 539 -17.93 6.53 -17.00
N GLY A 540 -17.34 5.40 -16.64
CA GLY A 540 -17.96 4.32 -15.89
C GLY A 540 -17.99 4.57 -14.38
N VAL A 541 -18.83 3.79 -13.70
CA VAL A 541 -18.95 3.80 -12.23
C VAL A 541 -17.80 3.03 -11.58
N GLU A 542 -17.47 1.88 -12.15
CA GLU A 542 -16.41 1.00 -11.65
C GLU A 542 -15.05 1.32 -12.30
N PRO A 543 -13.93 1.05 -11.62
CA PRO A 543 -12.60 1.20 -12.20
C PRO A 543 -12.40 0.30 -13.44
N ALA A 544 -11.65 0.82 -14.41
CA ALA A 544 -11.16 0.07 -15.55
C ALA A 544 -9.72 -0.40 -15.29
N GLN A 545 -9.42 -1.66 -15.58
CA GLN A 545 -8.07 -2.21 -15.49
C GLN A 545 -7.56 -2.58 -16.89
N ILE A 546 -6.45 -1.98 -17.30
CA ILE A 546 -5.75 -2.28 -18.55
C ILE A 546 -4.55 -3.15 -18.23
N ASP A 547 -4.47 -4.30 -18.89
CA ASP A 547 -3.38 -5.27 -18.68
C ASP A 547 -2.58 -5.57 -19.95
N GLU A 548 -3.02 -5.06 -21.10
CA GLU A 548 -2.36 -5.21 -22.39
C GLU A 548 -2.68 -4.03 -23.32
N ILE A 549 -1.67 -3.53 -24.02
CA ILE A 549 -1.75 -2.45 -25.01
C ILE A 549 -0.99 -2.90 -26.26
N GLU A 550 -1.57 -2.67 -27.43
CA GLU A 550 -0.97 -2.88 -28.75
C GLU A 550 -1.01 -1.59 -29.57
N VAL A 551 0.14 -1.20 -30.14
CA VAL A 551 0.26 0.00 -30.97
C VAL A 551 0.73 -0.37 -32.38
N LYS A 552 0.01 0.10 -33.40
CA LYS A 552 0.37 -0.09 -34.80
C LYS A 552 0.31 1.22 -35.59
N THR A 553 1.45 1.65 -36.13
CA THR A 553 1.57 2.85 -36.97
C THR A 553 1.37 2.52 -38.45
N HIS A 554 0.65 3.37 -39.18
CA HIS A 554 0.39 3.20 -40.63
C HIS A 554 0.87 4.41 -41.43
N GLN A 555 1.80 4.17 -42.36
CA GLN A 555 2.41 5.20 -43.23
C GLN A 555 1.53 5.57 -44.43
N VAL A 556 0.69 4.64 -44.91
CA VAL A 556 -0.28 4.88 -45.99
C VAL A 556 -1.49 3.98 -45.74
N VAL A 557 -2.63 4.54 -45.36
CA VAL A 557 -3.87 3.76 -45.22
C VAL A 557 -4.64 3.79 -46.54
N PRO A 558 -4.96 2.64 -47.17
CA PRO A 558 -5.96 2.60 -48.24
C PRO A 558 -7.30 3.09 -47.67
N ALA A 559 -7.86 4.14 -48.24
CA ALA A 559 -9.04 4.87 -47.73
C ALA A 559 -10.35 4.03 -47.61
N LYS A 560 -10.33 2.73 -47.88
CA LYS A 560 -11.52 1.87 -47.91
C LYS A 560 -11.66 0.88 -46.74
N ASP A 561 -10.59 0.60 -45.99
CA ASP A 561 -10.58 -0.60 -45.13
C ASP A 561 -10.53 -0.33 -43.61
N VAL A 562 -10.64 0.92 -43.16
CA VAL A 562 -10.51 1.26 -41.72
C VAL A 562 -11.55 2.29 -41.29
N ASN A 563 -12.32 1.99 -40.23
CA ASN A 563 -13.12 2.98 -39.51
C ASN A 563 -12.18 3.93 -38.77
N LEU A 564 -11.96 5.10 -39.36
CA LEU A 564 -11.11 6.14 -38.78
C LEU A 564 -11.89 6.98 -37.77
N ALA A 565 -11.37 7.12 -36.56
CA ALA A 565 -11.88 8.11 -35.61
C ALA A 565 -11.34 9.49 -36.03
N LEU A 566 -12.26 10.41 -36.34
CA LEU A 566 -11.94 11.84 -36.40
C LEU A 566 -12.06 12.41 -34.99
N CYS A 567 -11.10 13.26 -34.61
CA CYS A 567 -11.16 13.94 -33.33
C CYS A 567 -12.44 14.76 -33.27
N LYS A 568 -13.29 14.43 -32.29
CA LYS A 568 -14.47 15.22 -32.02
C LYS A 568 -14.02 16.50 -31.31
N PRO A 569 -14.42 17.68 -31.80
CA PRO A 569 -14.13 18.95 -31.15
C PRO A 569 -14.82 19.06 -29.79
#